data_AF-A0A526Q2M9-F1
#
_entry.id   AF-A0A526Q2M9-F1
#
_cell.length_a   1.000
_cell.length_b   1.000
_cell.length_c   1.000
_cell.angle_alpha   90.00
_cell.angle_beta   90.00
_cell.angle_gamma   90.00
#
_symmetry.space_group_name_H-M   'P 1'
#
loop_
_entity.id
_entity.type
_entity.pdbx_description
1 polymer ?
#
loop_
_entity_poly.entity_id
_entity_poly.type
_entity_poly.pdbx_seq_one_letter_code
_entity_poly.pdbx_strand_id
1 'polypeptide(L)'
;IVVTNTPGVLTDCTADLALSLMLAVARRTGEGERQLRAGEWRGWSPTHMAGAKVSGKTLGIVGMGRIGKATARRAHFGFGMKIVFFNRSPVDDEETRAMGAVQMQTLEGVLAASDFVSLHCPGGAENRHLIDARSLRLMKDSAFLINT
;
A
#
# COMPACT_ATOMS: atom_id res chain seq x y z
N ILE A 1 16.81 6.03 34.89
CA ILE A 1 16.95 4.84 34.02
C ILE A 1 16.91 5.33 32.58
N VAL A 2 17.90 4.98 31.75
CA VAL A 2 17.94 5.34 30.31
C VAL A 2 17.37 4.19 29.49
N VAL A 3 16.54 4.50 28.49
CA VAL A 3 15.90 3.52 27.59
C VAL A 3 16.23 3.88 26.14
N THR A 4 16.48 2.87 25.31
CA THR A 4 16.79 3.01 23.88
C THR A 4 15.97 2.02 23.03
N ASN A 5 15.92 2.26 21.72
CA ASN A 5 15.27 1.38 20.73
C ASN A 5 16.16 1.20 19.48
N THR A 6 15.71 0.38 18.52
CA THR A 6 16.43 0.06 17.27
C THR A 6 15.70 0.61 16.03
N PRO A 7 15.66 1.95 15.84
CA PRO A 7 14.92 2.54 14.75
C PRO A 7 15.57 2.22 13.40
N GLY A 8 14.74 1.88 12.39
CA GLY A 8 15.14 1.84 10.99
C GLY A 8 15.66 0.50 10.46
N VAL A 9 15.99 -0.47 11.31
CA VAL A 9 16.57 -1.77 10.88
C VAL A 9 15.60 -2.68 10.11
N LEU A 10 14.31 -2.37 10.11
CA LEU A 10 13.24 -3.16 9.47
C LEU A 10 12.63 -2.47 8.24
N THR A 11 13.23 -1.38 7.76
CA THR A 11 12.64 -0.53 6.72
C THR A 11 12.33 -1.32 5.44
N ASP A 12 13.35 -2.00 4.90
CA ASP A 12 13.21 -2.75 3.66
C ASP A 12 12.32 -3.99 3.81
N CYS A 13 12.47 -4.75 4.89
CA CYS A 13 11.65 -5.93 5.15
C CYS A 13 10.16 -5.58 5.24
N THR A 14 9.82 -4.45 5.89
CA THR A 14 8.42 -4.02 5.99
C THR A 14 7.87 -3.56 4.64
N ALA A 15 8.69 -2.84 3.85
CA ALA A 15 8.31 -2.44 2.50
C ALA A 15 8.09 -3.65 1.56
N ASP A 16 8.91 -4.68 1.68
CA ASP A 16 8.77 -5.91 0.89
C ASP A 16 7.48 -6.66 1.27
N LEU A 17 7.11 -6.67 2.56
CA LEU A 17 5.83 -7.23 3.00
C LEU A 17 4.63 -6.43 2.48
N ALA A 18 4.71 -5.10 2.47
CA ALA A 18 3.64 -4.26 1.94
C ALA A 18 3.34 -4.56 0.46
N LEU A 19 4.38 -4.68 -0.37
CA LEU A 19 4.22 -5.08 -1.77
C LEU A 19 3.75 -6.52 -1.93
N SER A 20 4.22 -7.42 -1.07
CA SER A 20 3.78 -8.83 -1.07
C SER A 20 2.28 -8.92 -0.81
N LEU A 21 1.78 -8.20 0.20
CA LEU A 21 0.34 -8.11 0.48
C LEU A 21 -0.44 -7.48 -0.68
N MET A 22 0.09 -6.38 -1.26
CA MET A 22 -0.52 -5.71 -2.41
C MET A 22 -0.68 -6.64 -3.61
N LEU A 23 0.36 -7.40 -3.95
CA LEU A 23 0.32 -8.41 -5.01
C LEU A 23 -0.61 -9.56 -4.65
N ALA A 24 -0.61 -10.00 -3.39
CA ALA A 24 -1.44 -11.11 -2.94
C ALA A 24 -2.93 -10.83 -3.09
N VAL A 25 -3.39 -9.62 -2.72
CA VAL A 25 -4.80 -9.23 -2.88
C VAL A 25 -5.14 -8.92 -4.33
N ALA A 26 -4.26 -8.25 -5.08
CA ALA A 26 -4.51 -7.93 -6.48
C ALA A 26 -4.58 -9.18 -7.36
N ARG A 27 -3.70 -10.17 -7.10
CA ARG A 27 -3.56 -11.38 -7.92
C ARG A 27 -4.17 -12.62 -7.28
N ARG A 28 -4.86 -12.47 -6.15
CA ARG A 28 -5.59 -13.52 -5.43
C ARG A 28 -4.72 -14.74 -5.14
N THR A 29 -3.43 -14.53 -4.83
CA THR A 29 -2.46 -15.62 -4.68
C THR A 29 -2.81 -16.53 -3.52
N GLY A 30 -3.33 -15.98 -2.42
CA GLY A 30 -3.76 -16.77 -1.26
C GLY A 30 -4.97 -17.66 -1.57
N GLU A 31 -5.90 -17.22 -2.41
CA GLU A 31 -7.02 -18.05 -2.85
C GLU A 31 -6.55 -19.16 -3.80
N GLY A 32 -5.68 -18.82 -4.77
CA GLY A 32 -5.14 -19.80 -5.71
C GLY A 32 -4.30 -20.88 -5.02
N GLU A 33 -3.51 -20.49 -4.00
CA GLU A 33 -2.73 -21.42 -3.20
C GLU A 33 -3.62 -22.41 -2.43
N ARG A 34 -4.69 -21.93 -1.79
CA ARG A 34 -5.66 -22.80 -1.11
C ARG A 34 -6.37 -23.74 -2.06
N GLN A 35 -6.78 -23.25 -3.23
CA GLN A 35 -7.43 -24.08 -4.24
C GLN A 35 -6.52 -25.21 -4.71
N LEU A 36 -5.24 -24.91 -4.94
CA LEU A 36 -4.25 -25.90 -5.36
C LEU A 36 -4.06 -26.98 -4.28
N ARG A 37 -3.90 -26.58 -3.01
CA ARG A 37 -3.76 -27.53 -1.90
C ARG A 37 -5.00 -28.39 -1.69
N ALA A 38 -6.18 -27.86 -1.98
CA ALA A 38 -7.44 -28.60 -1.91
C ALA A 38 -7.64 -29.59 -3.06
N GLY A 39 -6.77 -29.59 -4.08
CA GLY A 39 -6.94 -30.43 -5.28
C GLY A 39 -8.08 -29.96 -6.18
N GLU A 40 -8.56 -28.72 -6.01
CA GLU A 40 -9.72 -28.18 -6.71
C GLU A 40 -9.36 -27.48 -8.03
N TRP A 41 -8.07 -27.38 -8.35
CA TRP A 41 -7.62 -26.77 -9.59
C TRP A 41 -7.90 -27.68 -10.79
N ARG A 42 -8.78 -27.22 -11.69
CA ARG A 42 -9.23 -27.98 -12.88
C ARG A 42 -8.52 -27.58 -14.18
N GLY A 43 -7.40 -26.87 -14.06
CA GLY A 43 -6.65 -26.32 -15.20
C GLY A 43 -6.94 -24.84 -15.45
N TRP A 44 -6.28 -24.30 -16.48
CA TRP A 44 -6.38 -22.90 -16.85
C TRP A 44 -7.70 -22.60 -17.57
N SER A 45 -8.30 -21.43 -17.31
CA SER A 45 -9.34 -20.86 -18.17
C SER A 45 -9.25 -19.33 -18.18
N PRO A 46 -9.80 -18.65 -19.21
CA PRO A 46 -9.65 -17.20 -19.36
C PRO A 46 -10.18 -16.35 -18.21
N THR A 47 -11.18 -16.85 -17.48
CA THR A 47 -11.86 -16.13 -16.39
C THR A 47 -11.47 -16.63 -15.00
N HIS A 48 -10.77 -17.76 -14.92
CA HIS A 48 -10.39 -18.35 -13.65
C HIS A 48 -9.41 -17.43 -12.91
N MET A 49 -9.78 -17.03 -11.69
CA MET A 49 -8.96 -16.19 -10.81
C MET A 49 -8.51 -14.86 -11.43
N ALA A 50 -9.35 -14.29 -12.31
CA ALA A 50 -9.11 -12.93 -12.81
C ALA A 50 -8.98 -11.96 -11.62
N GLY A 51 -7.85 -11.24 -11.59
CA GLY A 51 -7.51 -10.29 -10.54
C GLY A 51 -7.35 -8.88 -11.10
N ALA A 52 -6.80 -7.98 -10.28
CA ALA A 52 -6.51 -6.61 -10.66
C ALA A 52 -5.08 -6.45 -11.19
N LYS A 53 -4.92 -5.58 -12.19
CA LYS A 53 -3.61 -5.10 -12.64
C LYS A 53 -3.02 -4.14 -11.62
N VAL A 54 -1.75 -4.32 -11.26
CA VAL A 54 -0.98 -3.41 -10.39
C VAL A 54 -0.21 -2.36 -11.20
N SER A 55 0.43 -2.77 -12.29
CA SER A 55 1.32 -1.88 -13.05
C SER A 55 0.59 -0.66 -13.62
N GLY A 56 1.19 0.53 -13.46
CA GLY A 56 0.63 1.80 -13.93
C GLY A 56 -0.53 2.37 -13.11
N LYS A 57 -0.94 1.69 -12.03
CA LYS A 57 -1.99 2.17 -11.12
C LYS A 57 -1.49 3.23 -10.15
N THR A 58 -2.40 3.83 -9.39
CA THR A 58 -2.08 4.84 -8.36
C THR A 58 -1.97 4.18 -6.99
N LEU A 59 -0.82 4.34 -6.33
CA LEU A 59 -0.59 3.97 -4.94
C LEU A 59 -0.68 5.20 -4.03
N GLY A 60 -1.64 5.16 -3.11
CA GLY A 60 -1.79 6.08 -2.01
C GLY A 60 -1.03 5.64 -0.78
N ILE A 61 -0.11 6.47 -0.29
CA ILE A 61 0.64 6.21 0.95
C ILE A 61 0.11 7.09 2.07
N VAL A 62 -0.29 6.49 3.19
CA VAL A 62 -0.64 7.21 4.41
C VAL A 62 0.53 7.13 5.38
N GLY A 63 1.30 8.22 5.50
CA GLY A 63 2.55 8.26 6.25
C GLY A 63 3.79 7.96 5.40
N MET A 64 4.31 8.98 4.71
CA MET A 64 5.55 8.96 3.93
C MET A 64 6.80 9.08 4.82
N GLY A 65 6.96 8.14 5.75
CA GLY A 65 8.19 7.95 6.54
C GLY A 65 9.21 7.07 5.80
N ARG A 66 10.20 6.52 6.53
CA ARG A 66 11.23 5.63 5.95
C ARG A 66 10.62 4.45 5.20
N ILE A 67 9.66 3.75 5.83
CA ILE A 67 8.98 2.58 5.24
C ILE A 67 8.07 2.99 4.08
N GLY A 68 7.31 4.09 4.23
CA GLY A 68 6.44 4.62 3.18
C GLY A 68 7.23 4.97 1.91
N LYS A 69 8.39 5.62 2.05
CA LYS A 69 9.29 5.93 0.93
C LYS A 69 9.86 4.68 0.28
N ALA A 70 10.34 3.72 1.08
CA ALA A 70 10.88 2.46 0.58
C ALA A 70 9.83 1.66 -0.22
N THR A 71 8.56 1.68 0.23
CA THR A 71 7.42 1.08 -0.46
C THR A 71 7.08 1.83 -1.75
N ALA A 72 6.97 3.16 -1.68
CA ALA A 72 6.69 4.02 -2.83
C ALA A 72 7.75 3.87 -3.93
N ARG A 73 9.04 3.83 -3.55
CA ARG A 73 10.17 3.68 -4.49
C ARG A 73 10.05 2.40 -5.30
N ARG A 74 9.84 1.27 -4.62
CA ARG A 74 9.69 -0.03 -5.27
C ARG A 74 8.43 -0.09 -6.14
N ALA A 75 7.33 0.49 -5.67
CA ALA A 75 6.09 0.55 -6.45
C ALA A 75 6.23 1.42 -7.72
N HIS A 76 6.85 2.59 -7.58
CA HIS A 76 7.06 3.54 -8.67
C HIS A 76 8.01 2.97 -9.73
N PHE A 77 9.25 2.63 -9.34
CA PHE A 77 10.26 2.18 -10.30
C PHE A 77 10.09 0.72 -10.74
N GLY A 78 9.43 -0.13 -9.93
CA GLY A 78 9.21 -1.54 -10.24
C GLY A 78 7.92 -1.80 -11.03
N PHE A 79 6.81 -1.14 -10.66
CA PHE A 79 5.51 -1.36 -11.30
C PHE A 79 5.03 -0.15 -12.13
N GLY A 80 5.81 0.93 -12.20
CA GLY A 80 5.40 2.16 -12.90
C GLY A 80 4.20 2.84 -12.25
N MET A 81 3.99 2.65 -10.94
CA MET A 81 2.84 3.22 -10.25
C MET A 81 3.00 4.73 -10.04
N LYS A 82 1.87 5.45 -10.10
CA LYS A 82 1.81 6.85 -9.67
C LYS A 82 1.70 6.92 -8.16
N ILE A 83 2.47 7.80 -7.52
CA ILE A 83 2.49 7.90 -6.07
C ILE A 83 1.77 9.17 -5.63
N VAL A 84 0.75 9.00 -4.77
CA VAL A 84 0.12 10.08 -4.02
C VAL A 84 0.23 9.77 -2.54
N PHE A 85 0.31 10.78 -1.67
CA PHE A 85 0.49 10.50 -0.26
C PHE A 85 -0.04 11.59 0.66
N PHE A 86 -0.22 11.23 1.93
CA PHE A 86 -0.62 12.16 2.98
C PHE A 86 0.28 12.03 4.20
N ASN A 87 0.79 13.18 4.64
CA ASN A 87 1.45 13.41 5.92
C ASN A 87 0.88 14.69 6.53
N ARG A 88 0.85 14.77 7.87
CA ARG A 88 0.43 15.99 8.58
C ARG A 88 1.38 17.17 8.30
N SER A 89 2.68 16.90 8.20
CA SER A 89 3.70 17.88 7.86
C SER A 89 4.05 17.80 6.37
N PRO A 90 4.48 18.91 5.74
CA PRO A 90 5.09 18.88 4.42
C PRO A 90 6.27 17.91 4.37
N VAL A 91 6.39 17.18 3.27
CA VAL A 91 7.51 16.31 2.94
C VAL A 91 8.01 16.74 1.56
N ASP A 92 9.20 17.32 1.52
CA ASP A 92 9.85 17.71 0.28
C ASP A 92 11.32 17.28 0.32
N ASP A 93 11.58 16.11 -0.21
CA ASP A 93 12.92 15.53 -0.27
C ASP A 93 13.19 14.91 -1.64
N GLU A 94 14.48 14.64 -1.90
CA GLU A 94 14.95 14.16 -3.20
C GLU A 94 14.27 12.85 -3.63
N GLU A 95 14.01 11.93 -2.70
CA GLU A 95 13.34 10.66 -3.02
C GLU A 95 11.91 10.90 -3.51
N THR A 96 11.14 11.74 -2.80
CA THR A 96 9.76 12.07 -3.22
C THR A 96 9.72 12.76 -4.58
N ARG A 97 10.66 13.68 -4.85
CA ARG A 97 10.78 14.37 -6.14
C ARG A 97 11.17 13.40 -7.27
N ALA A 98 12.10 12.48 -7.02
CA ALA A 98 12.55 11.50 -8.00
C ALA A 98 11.42 10.55 -8.46
N MET A 99 10.42 10.31 -7.61
CA MET A 99 9.24 9.50 -7.96
C MET A 99 8.09 10.32 -8.57
N GLY A 100 8.22 11.65 -8.63
CA GLY A 100 7.09 12.52 -8.93
C GLY A 100 5.92 12.33 -7.95
N ALA A 101 6.22 12.01 -6.69
CA ALA A 101 5.21 11.73 -5.68
C ALA A 101 4.47 13.02 -5.28
N VAL A 102 3.14 12.96 -5.23
CA VAL A 102 2.31 14.13 -4.95
C VAL A 102 1.76 14.07 -3.53
N GLN A 103 2.14 15.04 -2.69
CA GLN A 103 1.53 15.19 -1.37
C GLN A 103 0.14 15.81 -1.51
N MET A 104 -0.87 15.11 -1.01
CA MET A 104 -2.24 15.61 -0.92
C MET A 104 -2.49 16.31 0.40
N GLN A 105 -3.42 17.26 0.39
CA GLN A 105 -3.77 18.09 1.55
C GLN A 105 -4.57 17.31 2.61
N THR A 106 -5.28 16.26 2.21
CA THR A 106 -6.15 15.47 3.10
C THR A 106 -5.97 13.98 2.87
N LEU A 107 -6.27 13.19 3.91
CA LEU A 107 -6.33 11.73 3.81
C LEU A 107 -7.40 11.32 2.79
N GLU A 108 -8.56 11.96 2.83
CA GLU A 108 -9.69 11.71 1.94
C GLU A 108 -9.31 11.87 0.46
N GLY A 109 -8.47 12.86 0.14
CA GLY A 109 -7.94 13.04 -1.22
C GLY A 109 -7.13 11.83 -1.68
N VAL A 110 -6.27 11.30 -0.81
CA VAL A 110 -5.48 10.09 -1.10
C VAL A 110 -6.40 8.89 -1.32
N LEU A 111 -7.39 8.69 -0.44
CA LEU A 111 -8.33 7.57 -0.54
C LEU A 111 -9.09 7.59 -1.88
N ALA A 112 -9.59 8.76 -2.29
CA ALA A 112 -10.35 8.92 -3.53
C ALA A 112 -9.50 8.73 -4.80
N ALA A 113 -8.24 9.18 -4.79
CA ALA A 113 -7.38 9.10 -5.96
C ALA A 113 -6.78 7.71 -6.21
N SER A 114 -6.68 6.88 -5.16
CA SER A 114 -5.86 5.68 -5.15
C SER A 114 -6.59 4.43 -5.66
N ASP A 115 -5.86 3.57 -6.37
CA ASP A 115 -6.30 2.20 -6.68
C ASP A 115 -5.82 1.22 -5.59
N PHE A 116 -4.71 1.55 -4.93
CA PHE A 116 -4.17 0.85 -3.77
C PHE A 116 -3.85 1.87 -2.69
N VAL A 117 -4.25 1.64 -1.45
CA VAL A 117 -3.90 2.47 -0.30
C VAL A 117 -3.03 1.63 0.63
N SER A 118 -1.87 2.12 1.04
CA SER A 118 -0.98 1.47 2.00
C SER A 118 -0.73 2.36 3.22
N LEU A 119 -0.96 1.78 4.41
CA LEU A 119 -0.81 2.48 5.68
C LEU A 119 0.59 2.24 6.26
N HIS A 120 1.32 3.34 6.52
CA HIS A 120 2.65 3.33 7.13
C HIS A 120 2.81 4.39 8.23
N CYS A 121 1.69 4.94 8.70
CA CYS A 121 1.67 5.88 9.81
C CYS A 121 1.83 5.16 11.16
N PRO A 122 2.41 5.80 12.19
CA PRO A 122 2.47 5.22 13.53
C PRO A 122 1.09 4.85 14.06
N GLY A 123 0.98 3.72 14.74
CA GLY A 123 -0.22 3.40 15.52
C GLY A 123 -0.39 4.31 16.74
N GLY A 124 -1.48 4.14 17.46
CA GLY A 124 -1.75 4.87 18.71
C GLY A 124 -3.13 5.53 18.72
N ALA A 125 -3.44 6.20 19.85
CA ALA A 125 -4.77 6.78 20.08
C ALA A 125 -5.17 7.78 18.99
N GLU A 126 -4.22 8.61 18.52
CA GLU A 126 -4.49 9.64 17.50
C GLU A 126 -4.88 9.08 16.13
N ASN A 127 -4.45 7.86 15.80
CA ASN A 127 -4.71 7.22 14.51
C ASN A 127 -5.67 6.01 14.66
N ARG A 128 -6.29 5.85 15.83
CA ARG A 128 -7.28 4.79 16.05
C ARG A 128 -8.50 5.06 15.19
N HIS A 129 -8.93 4.06 14.42
CA HIS A 129 -10.00 4.18 13.43
C HIS A 129 -9.72 5.25 12.34
N LEU A 130 -8.44 5.51 12.03
CA LEU A 130 -8.07 6.36 10.89
C LEU A 130 -8.78 5.92 9.59
N ILE A 131 -8.86 4.61 9.39
CA ILE A 131 -9.70 4.01 8.36
C ILE A 131 -10.97 3.45 9.03
N ASP A 132 -12.05 4.20 8.91
CA ASP A 132 -13.38 3.83 9.37
C ASP A 132 -14.32 3.52 8.18
N ALA A 133 -15.60 3.29 8.47
CA ALA A 133 -16.60 3.02 7.44
C ALA A 133 -16.79 4.19 6.45
N ARG A 134 -16.57 5.44 6.89
CA ARG A 134 -16.63 6.62 6.02
C ARG A 134 -15.41 6.66 5.11
N SER A 135 -14.21 6.44 5.65
CA SER A 135 -12.96 6.37 4.90
C SER A 135 -13.02 5.29 3.82
N LEU A 136 -13.54 4.11 4.13
CA LEU A 136 -13.70 3.03 3.15
C LEU A 136 -14.65 3.41 2.00
N ARG A 137 -15.72 4.17 2.27
CA ARG A 137 -16.65 4.66 1.24
C ARG A 137 -16.07 5.73 0.33
N LEU A 138 -14.97 6.36 0.70
CA LEU A 138 -14.28 7.35 -0.14
C LEU A 138 -13.30 6.70 -1.11
N MET A 139 -12.93 5.44 -0.88
CA MET A 139 -12.11 4.68 -1.81
C MET A 139 -12.93 4.32 -3.05
N LYS A 140 -12.24 4.04 -4.16
CA LYS A 140 -12.89 3.46 -5.35
C LYS A 140 -13.43 2.08 -4.98
N ASP A 141 -14.56 1.69 -5.55
CA ASP A 141 -15.14 0.35 -5.34
C ASP A 141 -14.17 -0.79 -5.71
N SER A 142 -13.23 -0.52 -6.63
CA SER A 142 -12.19 -1.46 -7.06
C SER A 142 -10.87 -1.34 -6.30
N ALA A 143 -10.78 -0.48 -5.29
CA ALA A 143 -9.52 -0.20 -4.60
C ALA A 143 -9.20 -1.25 -3.53
N PHE A 144 -7.90 -1.41 -3.26
CA PHE A 144 -7.41 -2.30 -2.21
C PHE A 144 -6.77 -1.51 -1.07
N LEU A 145 -6.93 -2.00 0.16
CA LEU A 145 -6.30 -1.44 1.36
C LEU A 145 -5.25 -2.41 1.91
N ILE A 146 -4.05 -1.92 2.15
CA ILE A 146 -2.90 -2.65 2.68
C ILE A 146 -2.49 -2.02 4.01
N ASN A 147 -2.24 -2.84 5.02
CA ASN A 147 -1.82 -2.41 6.36
C ASN A 147 -0.70 -3.32 6.86
N THR A 148 0.41 -2.72 7.31
CA THR A 148 1.62 -3.41 7.79
C THR A 148 2.08 -2.84 9.11
#